data_AF-A0A9E4MCC0-F1
#
_entry.id   AF-A0A9E4MCC0-F1
#
_cell.length_a   1.000
_cell.length_b   1.000
_cell.length_c   1.000
_cell.angle_alpha   90.00
_cell.angle_beta   90.00
_cell.angle_gamma   90.00
#
_symmetry.space_group_name_H-M   'P 1'
#
loop_
_entity.id
_entity.type
_entity.pdbx_description
1 polymer ?
#
loop_
_entity_poly.entity_id
_entity_poly.type
_entity_poly.pdbx_seq_one_letter_code
_entity_poly.pdbx_strand_id
1 'polypeptide(L)'
;MKRLMFLGVLLAAGILLVHGWAEASGSIGAGAGKVSPRAAYSQGKALTFDTLVCNGCPVRRLDRDQAASLRADLEAAHSAGDATAEVTALCGGAAVQGDECTLKLELVYYFLTRRYKLG
;
A
#
# COMPACT_ATOMS: atom_id res chain seq x y z
N MET A 1 54.58 -11.27 -8.80
CA MET A 1 54.30 -11.86 -7.47
C MET A 1 54.46 -10.81 -6.38
N LYS A 2 53.35 -10.25 -5.86
CA LYS A 2 53.31 -9.49 -4.60
C LYS A 2 51.86 -9.37 -4.11
N ARG A 3 51.49 -10.33 -3.24
CA ARG A 3 50.61 -10.24 -2.07
C ARG A 3 49.19 -9.64 -2.23
N LEU A 4 48.23 -10.57 -2.26
CA LEU A 4 46.91 -10.48 -1.63
C LEU A 4 47.01 -9.90 -0.21
N MET A 5 46.13 -8.94 0.14
CA MET A 5 45.43 -8.79 1.43
C MET A 5 44.64 -7.46 1.47
N PHE A 6 43.62 -7.40 2.34
CA PHE A 6 42.54 -6.40 2.48
C PHE A 6 41.35 -6.63 1.53
N LEU A 7 40.48 -7.62 1.76
CA LEU A 7 39.58 -7.81 2.90
C LEU A 7 38.69 -6.58 3.20
N GLY A 8 37.44 -6.67 2.71
CA GLY A 8 36.21 -6.22 3.34
C GLY A 8 36.24 -4.92 4.14
N VAL A 9 35.88 -3.82 3.48
CA VAL A 9 35.28 -2.65 4.14
C VAL A 9 34.09 -2.19 3.28
N LEU A 10 32.94 -2.75 3.63
CA LEU A 10 31.65 -2.04 3.67
C LEU A 10 31.13 -1.50 2.34
N LEU A 11 30.66 -2.47 1.57
CA LEU A 11 29.42 -2.43 0.81
C LEU A 11 28.24 -2.02 1.75
N ALA A 12 28.18 -0.75 2.16
CA ALA A 12 27.17 -0.22 3.09
C ALA A 12 26.98 1.30 2.96
N ALA A 13 26.82 1.80 1.73
CA ALA A 13 26.30 3.14 1.48
C ALA A 13 25.13 3.12 0.48
N GLY A 14 24.48 1.96 0.35
CA GLY A 14 23.15 1.85 -0.22
C GLY A 14 22.14 1.75 0.91
N ILE A 15 21.05 2.52 0.80
CA ILE A 15 19.84 2.41 1.63
C ILE A 15 19.93 3.11 3.00
N LEU A 16 19.91 4.44 3.02
CA LEU A 16 19.53 5.21 4.23
C LEU A 16 18.79 6.51 3.87
N LEU A 17 17.78 6.41 2.99
CA LEU A 17 16.66 7.36 2.94
C LEU A 17 15.34 6.60 2.79
N VAL A 18 15.28 5.42 3.44
CA VAL A 18 14.10 4.60 3.61
C VAL A 18 13.48 5.01 4.95
N HIS A 19 12.37 5.73 4.84
CA HIS A 19 11.24 5.71 5.77
C HIS A 19 11.42 6.32 7.16
N GLY A 20 11.48 7.66 7.20
CA GLY A 20 10.84 8.39 8.30
C GLY A 20 9.32 8.41 8.11
N TRP A 21 8.66 7.25 8.05
CA TRP A 21 7.21 7.20 8.21
C TRP A 21 6.98 7.27 9.72
N ALA A 22 6.67 8.47 10.21
CA ALA A 22 5.98 8.58 11.48
C ALA A 22 4.76 7.66 11.38
N GLU A 23 4.80 6.55 12.12
CA GLU A 23 3.73 5.55 12.16
C GLU A 23 2.47 6.25 12.65
N ALA A 24 1.65 6.67 11.70
CA ALA A 24 0.30 7.13 11.98
C ALA A 24 -0.49 5.89 12.41
N SER A 25 -0.92 5.88 13.67
CA SER A 25 -1.85 4.93 14.27
C SER A 25 -3.13 4.82 13.44
N GLY A 26 -3.09 3.89 12.48
CA GLY A 26 -4.13 2.95 12.06
C GLY A 26 -5.54 3.45 11.78
N SER A 27 -5.76 4.76 11.61
CA SER A 27 -7.04 5.24 11.08
C SER A 27 -6.93 6.64 10.48
N ILE A 28 -7.82 6.91 9.53
CA ILE A 28 -7.96 8.21 8.86
C ILE A 28 -8.77 9.16 9.76
N GLY A 29 -8.25 10.36 10.05
CA GLY A 29 -8.94 11.29 10.94
C GLY A 29 -8.17 12.57 11.26
N ALA A 30 -8.79 13.45 12.05
CA ALA A 30 -8.13 14.63 12.61
C ALA A 30 -7.55 14.29 13.99
N GLY A 31 -6.24 14.42 14.17
CA GLY A 31 -5.58 14.17 15.45
C GLY A 31 -4.09 13.80 15.31
N ALA A 32 -3.35 13.92 16.41
CA ALA A 32 -1.98 13.40 16.48
C ALA A 32 -2.00 11.87 16.30
N GLY A 33 -1.13 11.35 15.43
CA GLY A 33 -1.09 9.92 15.11
C GLY A 33 -2.16 9.45 14.13
N LYS A 34 -2.92 10.34 13.47
CA LYS A 34 -3.88 9.97 12.41
C LYS A 34 -3.40 10.40 11.04
N VAL A 35 -3.77 9.64 10.02
CA VAL A 35 -3.55 10.08 8.63
C VAL A 35 -4.61 11.13 8.29
N SER A 36 -4.16 12.35 7.96
CA SER A 36 -5.09 13.41 7.56
C SER A 36 -5.87 13.02 6.30
N PRO A 37 -7.12 13.49 6.11
CA PRO A 37 -7.91 13.18 4.92
C PRO A 37 -7.22 13.48 3.58
N ARG A 38 -6.43 14.56 3.53
CA ARG A 38 -5.67 14.94 2.34
C ARG A 38 -4.52 13.97 2.07
N ALA A 39 -3.77 13.60 3.11
CA ALA A 39 -2.71 12.60 3.00
C ALA A 39 -3.31 11.23 2.62
N ALA A 40 -4.43 10.86 3.23
CA ALA A 40 -5.12 9.61 2.95
C ALA A 40 -5.55 9.50 1.48
N TYR A 41 -6.14 10.58 0.94
CA TYR A 41 -6.49 10.64 -0.48
C TYR A 41 -5.26 10.48 -1.40
N SER A 42 -4.17 11.20 -1.09
CA SER A 42 -2.96 11.17 -1.91
C SER A 42 -2.27 9.81 -1.88
N GLN A 43 -2.14 9.20 -0.69
CA GLN A 43 -1.52 7.89 -0.52
C GLN A 43 -2.39 6.79 -1.13
N GLY A 44 -3.71 6.83 -0.89
CA GLY A 44 -4.66 5.90 -1.50
C GLY A 44 -4.67 5.96 -3.02
N LYS A 45 -4.55 7.16 -3.60
CA LYS A 45 -4.38 7.33 -5.06
C LYS A 45 -3.10 6.66 -5.56
N ALA A 46 -1.97 6.92 -4.91
CA ALA A 46 -0.69 6.35 -5.30
C ALA A 46 -0.73 4.82 -5.25
N LEU A 47 -1.18 4.25 -4.12
CA LEU A 47 -1.37 2.80 -4.00
C LEU A 47 -2.27 2.25 -5.11
N THR A 48 -3.40 2.90 -5.37
CA THR A 48 -4.34 2.42 -6.41
C THR A 48 -3.70 2.39 -7.80
N PHE A 49 -2.94 3.40 -8.22
CA PHE A 49 -2.40 3.45 -9.59
C PHE A 49 -1.00 2.84 -9.73
N ASP A 50 -0.23 2.78 -8.65
CA ASP A 50 1.14 2.25 -8.69
C ASP A 50 1.15 0.74 -8.45
N THR A 51 0.19 0.19 -7.67
CA THR A 51 0.17 -1.24 -7.32
C THR A 51 -1.02 -2.01 -7.89
N LEU A 52 -2.19 -1.38 -8.01
CA LEU A 52 -3.40 -2.06 -8.48
C LEU A 52 -3.71 -1.78 -9.94
N VAL A 53 -3.53 -0.54 -10.41
CA VAL A 53 -3.99 -0.07 -11.72
C VAL A 53 -2.82 0.44 -12.56
N CYS A 54 -2.07 -0.49 -13.13
CA CYS A 54 -0.91 -0.24 -13.99
C CYS A 54 -0.83 -1.25 -15.15
N ASN A 55 0.07 -1.03 -16.10
CA ASN A 55 0.34 -2.02 -17.15
C ASN A 55 0.97 -3.27 -16.54
N GLY A 56 0.23 -4.38 -16.52
CA GLY A 56 0.65 -5.65 -15.91
C GLY A 56 0.21 -5.84 -14.45
N CYS A 57 -0.49 -4.87 -13.88
CA CYS A 57 -1.12 -5.00 -12.56
C CYS A 57 -2.41 -5.84 -12.61
N PRO A 58 -2.92 -6.32 -11.45
CA PRO A 58 -4.15 -7.12 -11.37
C PRO A 58 -5.37 -6.39 -11.95
N VAL A 59 -5.40 -5.06 -11.86
CA VAL A 59 -6.48 -4.23 -12.42
C VAL A 59 -5.93 -3.39 -13.57
N ARG A 60 -6.60 -3.42 -14.73
CA ARG A 60 -6.13 -2.72 -15.94
C ARG A 60 -6.75 -1.35 -16.15
N ARG A 61 -7.96 -1.14 -15.64
CA ARG A 61 -8.71 0.11 -15.76
C ARG A 61 -9.62 0.26 -14.55
N LEU A 62 -9.91 1.50 -14.20
CA LEU A 62 -10.87 1.83 -13.18
C LEU A 62 -11.90 2.84 -13.72
N ASP A 63 -13.12 2.38 -13.95
CA ASP A 63 -14.32 3.20 -13.97
C ASP A 63 -15.08 3.08 -12.63
N ARG A 64 -16.28 3.67 -12.55
CA ARG A 64 -17.06 3.67 -11.32
C ARG A 64 -17.48 2.26 -10.89
N ASP A 65 -17.91 1.43 -11.84
CA ASP A 65 -18.41 0.09 -11.55
C ASP A 65 -17.25 -0.83 -11.17
N GLN A 66 -16.14 -0.73 -11.91
CA GLN A 66 -14.88 -1.41 -11.58
C GLN A 66 -14.34 -0.98 -10.22
N ALA A 67 -14.42 0.30 -9.86
CA ALA A 67 -14.03 0.78 -8.54
C ALA A 67 -14.93 0.24 -7.42
N ALA A 68 -16.23 0.08 -7.69
CA ALA A 68 -17.18 -0.51 -6.75
C ALA A 68 -16.89 -2.01 -6.53
N SER A 69 -16.67 -2.75 -7.61
CA SER A 69 -16.26 -4.17 -7.55
C SER A 69 -14.94 -4.33 -6.82
N LEU A 70 -13.91 -3.56 -7.19
CA LEU A 70 -12.60 -3.61 -6.52
C LEU A 70 -12.72 -3.31 -5.02
N ARG A 71 -13.55 -2.35 -4.63
CA ARG A 71 -13.81 -2.07 -3.20
C ARG A 71 -14.41 -3.30 -2.51
N ALA A 72 -15.45 -3.90 -3.08
CA ALA A 72 -16.12 -5.06 -2.51
C ALA A 72 -15.20 -6.29 -2.45
N ASP A 73 -14.39 -6.53 -3.49
CA ASP A 73 -13.47 -7.65 -3.57
C ASP A 73 -12.39 -7.54 -2.50
N LEU A 74 -11.82 -6.34 -2.31
CA LEU A 74 -10.87 -6.08 -1.22
C LEU A 74 -11.52 -6.27 0.17
N GLU A 75 -12.82 -6.05 0.31
CA GLU A 75 -13.56 -6.13 1.61
C GLU A 75 -13.80 -7.57 1.99
N ALA A 76 -14.29 -8.33 1.02
CA ALA A 76 -14.49 -9.75 1.13
C ALA A 76 -13.15 -10.45 1.41
N ALA A 77 -12.10 -10.13 0.65
CA ALA A 77 -10.79 -10.73 0.82
C ALA A 77 -10.19 -10.43 2.20
N HIS A 78 -10.25 -9.18 2.65
CA HIS A 78 -9.74 -8.82 3.98
C HIS A 78 -10.54 -9.49 5.11
N SER A 79 -11.87 -9.54 4.99
CA SER A 79 -12.74 -10.16 6.00
C SER A 79 -12.62 -11.68 6.06
N ALA A 80 -12.40 -12.33 4.91
CA ALA A 80 -12.17 -13.77 4.81
C ALA A 80 -10.74 -14.18 5.21
N GLY A 81 -9.80 -13.23 5.25
CA GLY A 81 -8.38 -13.51 5.41
C GLY A 81 -7.73 -14.10 4.15
N ASP A 82 -8.35 -13.89 2.99
CA ASP A 82 -7.92 -14.44 1.71
C ASP A 82 -6.89 -13.53 1.02
N ALA A 83 -5.80 -14.12 0.55
CA ALA A 83 -4.75 -13.43 -0.19
C ALA A 83 -5.09 -13.36 -1.68
N THR A 84 -5.99 -12.45 -2.09
CA THR A 84 -6.23 -12.19 -3.52
C THR A 84 -5.00 -11.53 -4.16
N ALA A 85 -4.98 -11.43 -5.50
CA ALA A 85 -3.88 -10.78 -6.21
C ALA A 85 -3.73 -9.30 -5.80
N GLU A 86 -4.84 -8.62 -5.56
CA GLU A 86 -4.90 -7.22 -5.13
C GLU A 86 -4.42 -7.06 -3.67
N VAL A 87 -4.91 -7.90 -2.76
CA VAL A 87 -4.46 -7.90 -1.35
C VAL A 87 -2.98 -8.26 -1.26
N THR A 88 -2.54 -9.25 -2.03
CA THR A 88 -1.12 -9.62 -2.13
C THR A 88 -0.27 -8.49 -2.69
N ALA A 89 -0.76 -7.76 -3.70
CA ALA A 89 -0.05 -6.61 -4.27
C ALA A 89 0.04 -5.42 -3.29
N LEU A 90 -0.98 -5.20 -2.45
CA LEU A 90 -0.98 -4.15 -1.44
C LEU A 90 -0.15 -4.50 -0.20
N CYS A 91 -0.31 -5.72 0.30
CA CYS A 91 0.16 -6.12 1.62
C CYS A 91 1.42 -6.98 1.58
N GLY A 92 1.81 -7.53 0.42
CA GLY A 92 2.87 -8.52 0.31
C GLY A 92 2.38 -9.87 0.81
N GLY A 93 2.43 -10.90 -0.03
CA GLY A 93 1.58 -12.12 0.05
C GLY A 93 1.48 -12.89 1.37
N ALA A 94 2.34 -12.67 2.37
CA ALA A 94 2.25 -13.29 3.69
C ALA A 94 1.68 -12.38 4.80
N ALA A 95 1.47 -11.08 4.55
CA ALA A 95 1.11 -10.09 5.56
C ALA A 95 -0.33 -9.58 5.42
N VAL A 96 -1.30 -10.49 5.25
CA VAL A 96 -2.73 -10.16 5.09
C VAL A 96 -3.35 -9.61 6.39
N GLN A 97 -2.71 -9.81 7.55
CA GLN A 97 -3.26 -9.48 8.88
C GLN A 97 -2.40 -8.51 9.70
N GLY A 98 -1.58 -7.66 9.06
CA GLY A 98 -0.79 -6.65 9.76
C GLY A 98 -1.43 -5.26 9.76
N ASP A 99 -1.14 -4.45 10.78
CA ASP A 99 -1.62 -3.05 10.88
C ASP A 99 -1.27 -2.21 9.63
N GLU A 100 -0.12 -2.49 9.01
CA GLU A 100 0.29 -1.84 7.75
C GLU A 100 -0.63 -2.23 6.58
N CYS A 101 -1.03 -3.50 6.48
CA CYS A 101 -1.96 -3.97 5.45
C CYS A 101 -3.33 -3.34 5.63
N THR A 102 -3.84 -3.32 6.87
CA THR A 102 -5.10 -2.67 7.21
C THR A 102 -5.08 -1.19 6.84
N LEU A 103 -4.01 -0.48 7.17
CA LEU A 103 -3.88 0.93 6.80
C LEU A 103 -3.85 1.13 5.28
N LYS A 104 -3.10 0.33 4.52
CA LYS A 104 -3.06 0.41 3.05
C LYS A 104 -4.43 0.16 2.43
N LEU A 105 -5.17 -0.81 2.96
CA LEU A 105 -6.56 -1.06 2.55
C LEU A 105 -7.42 0.16 2.83
N GLU A 106 -7.45 0.69 4.07
CA GLU A 106 -8.23 1.88 4.41
C GLU A 106 -7.92 3.08 3.49
N LEU A 107 -6.65 3.29 3.14
CA LEU A 107 -6.21 4.35 2.23
C LEU A 107 -6.78 4.17 0.82
N VAL A 108 -6.69 2.96 0.26
CA VAL A 108 -7.26 2.63 -1.05
C VAL A 108 -8.78 2.81 -1.02
N TYR A 109 -9.46 2.32 0.03
CA TYR A 109 -10.90 2.50 0.21
C TYR A 109 -11.32 3.96 0.24
N TYR A 110 -10.61 4.77 1.03
CA TYR A 110 -10.87 6.18 1.15
C TYR A 110 -10.76 6.88 -0.20
N PHE A 111 -9.72 6.56 -0.96
CA PHE A 111 -9.52 7.09 -2.30
C PHE A 111 -10.65 6.67 -3.26
N LEU A 112 -10.95 5.36 -3.35
CA LEU A 112 -11.99 4.84 -4.26
C LEU A 112 -13.36 5.45 -3.97
N THR A 113 -13.75 5.46 -2.69
CA THR A 113 -15.01 6.01 -2.21
C THR A 113 -15.14 7.49 -2.58
N ARG A 114 -14.09 8.29 -2.33
CA ARG A 114 -14.09 9.73 -2.64
C ARG A 114 -14.04 10.03 -4.14
N ARG A 115 -13.19 9.33 -4.89
CA ARG A 115 -12.96 9.60 -6.31
C ARG A 115 -14.13 9.17 -7.20
N TYR A 116 -14.78 8.06 -6.85
CA TYR A 116 -15.86 7.46 -7.65
C TYR A 116 -17.25 7.63 -7.02
N LYS A 117 -17.34 8.33 -5.88
CA LYS A 117 -18.60 8.57 -5.16
C LYS A 117 -19.35 7.26 -4.89
N LEU A 118 -18.60 6.30 -4.34
CA LEU A 118 -19.15 5.01 -3.92
C LEU A 118 -19.83 5.24 -2.56
N GLY A 119 -21.09 4.86 -2.45
CA GLY A 119 -21.88 4.99 -1.21
C GLY A 119 -21.48 3.96 -0.18
#